data_AF-A0A318U1Z9-F1
#
_entry.id   AF-A0A318U1Z9-F1
#
_cell.length_a   1.000
_cell.length_b   1.000
_cell.length_c   1.000
_cell.angle_alpha   90.00
_cell.angle_beta   90.00
_cell.angle_gamma   90.00
#
_symmetry.space_group_name_H-M   'P 1'
#
loop_
_entity.id
_entity.type
_entity.pdbx_description
1 polymer ?
#
loop_
_entity_poly.entity_id
_entity_poly.type
_entity_poly.pdbx_seq_one_letter_code
_entity_poly.pdbx_strand_id
1 'polypeptide(L)'
;MLHDAAWTLAGNLYSSARPARALFPLESAMDDLGRAARDIAFAETADVIALHRISVLRDMIAACRAEIAVQEDTKVALELAAAIDGLSEELSSFEETLPLERAFRADQRDHAVVRIEAAQSRLRSFIETEGMGADLFDPALTRDEAVELARAALARSPAQIIAAARLEAEARQTGAPIPTPEGSPFHFTQPEGWMAWLAARLAERAGRGMSGGPSQA
;
A
#
# COMPACT_ATOMS: atom_id res chain seq x y z
N MET A 1 15.00 11.70 -9.82
CA MET A 1 14.49 12.68 -8.83
C MET A 1 13.46 13.66 -9.39
N LEU A 2 12.74 13.34 -10.49
CA LEU A 2 11.67 14.18 -11.05
C LEU A 2 10.26 13.76 -10.59
N HIS A 3 10.12 12.57 -10.00
CA HIS A 3 8.85 12.13 -9.44
C HIS A 3 8.46 12.93 -8.18
N ASP A 4 9.41 13.29 -7.31
CA ASP A 4 9.13 13.93 -6.00
C ASP A 4 8.37 15.27 -6.05
N ALA A 5 8.63 16.09 -7.07
CA ALA A 5 8.06 17.45 -7.14
C ALA A 5 6.56 17.43 -7.46
N ALA A 6 6.13 16.55 -8.37
CA ALA A 6 4.71 16.39 -8.70
C ALA A 6 3.94 15.79 -7.51
N TRP A 7 4.55 14.87 -6.77
CA TRP A 7 3.97 14.24 -5.58
C TRP A 7 3.85 15.18 -4.39
N THR A 8 4.87 16.03 -4.15
CA THR A 8 4.83 17.07 -3.12
C THR A 8 3.71 18.08 -3.42
N LEU A 9 3.52 18.43 -4.69
CA LEU A 9 2.46 19.36 -5.10
C LEU A 9 1.07 18.73 -4.95
N ALA A 10 0.91 17.44 -5.29
CA ALA A 10 -0.31 16.69 -5.07
C ALA A 10 -0.65 16.56 -3.57
N GLY A 11 0.32 16.23 -2.71
CA GLY A 11 0.13 16.15 -1.26
C GLY A 11 -0.26 17.49 -0.61
N ASN A 12 0.30 18.60 -1.10
CA ASN A 12 -0.07 19.95 -0.65
C ASN A 12 -1.50 20.34 -1.07
N LEU A 13 -1.90 20.03 -2.31
CA LEU A 13 -3.27 20.22 -2.77
C LEU A 13 -4.25 19.38 -1.92
N TYR A 14 -3.86 18.16 -1.57
CA TYR A 14 -4.70 17.21 -0.85
C TYR A 14 -4.89 17.52 0.64
N SER A 15 -3.82 17.93 1.32
CA SER A 15 -3.89 18.33 2.74
C SER A 15 -4.79 19.55 2.97
N SER A 16 -4.90 20.42 1.98
CA SER A 16 -5.83 21.56 1.97
C SER A 16 -7.27 21.19 1.57
N ALA A 17 -7.47 20.03 0.94
CA ALA A 17 -8.76 19.52 0.49
C ALA A 17 -9.30 18.45 1.46
N ARG A 18 -9.51 18.80 2.74
CA ARG A 18 -10.49 18.03 3.52
C ARG A 18 -11.85 18.23 2.86
N PRO A 19 -12.58 17.17 2.45
CA PRO A 19 -13.93 17.37 1.96
C PRO A 19 -14.77 17.92 3.12
N ALA A 20 -15.17 19.19 3.03
CA ALA A 20 -16.12 19.80 3.96
C ALA A 20 -17.56 19.26 3.79
N ARG A 21 -17.75 18.31 2.85
CA ARG A 21 -19.00 17.60 2.56
C ARG A 21 -18.78 16.10 2.64
N ALA A 22 -19.80 15.36 3.07
CA ALA A 22 -19.82 13.90 3.00
C ALA A 22 -19.51 13.46 1.54
N LEU A 23 -18.67 12.44 1.38
CA LEU A 23 -18.39 11.87 0.07
C LEU A 23 -19.69 11.33 -0.54
N PHE A 24 -19.83 11.47 -1.85
CA PHE A 24 -20.86 10.77 -2.60
C PHE A 24 -20.67 9.24 -2.45
N PRO A 25 -21.75 8.44 -2.54
CA PRO A 25 -21.70 7.00 -2.32
C PRO A 25 -20.64 6.24 -3.12
N LEU A 26 -20.40 6.60 -4.39
CA LEU A 26 -19.38 5.97 -5.23
C LEU A 26 -17.96 6.25 -4.70
N GLU A 27 -17.67 7.52 -4.43
CA GLU A 27 -16.43 8.03 -3.87
C GLU A 27 -16.16 7.41 -2.50
N SER A 28 -17.19 7.28 -1.67
CA SER A 28 -17.09 6.60 -0.38
C SER A 28 -16.72 5.12 -0.54
N ALA A 29 -17.29 4.42 -1.52
CA ALA A 29 -16.93 3.03 -1.78
C ALA A 29 -15.49 2.89 -2.28
N MET A 30 -15.03 3.81 -3.13
CA MET A 30 -13.64 3.86 -3.60
C MET A 30 -12.66 4.20 -2.46
N ASP A 31 -13.02 5.13 -1.57
CA ASP A 31 -12.24 5.48 -0.39
C ASP A 31 -12.12 4.31 0.59
N ASP A 32 -13.22 3.60 0.83
CA ASP A 32 -13.22 2.38 1.65
C ASP A 32 -12.29 1.31 1.08
N LEU A 33 -12.31 1.11 -0.25
CA LEU A 33 -11.43 0.17 -0.94
C LEU A 33 -9.96 0.58 -0.78
N GLY A 34 -9.64 1.85 -1.00
CA GLY A 34 -8.28 2.38 -0.85
C GLY A 34 -7.75 2.26 0.59
N ARG A 35 -8.58 2.57 1.59
CA ARG A 35 -8.22 2.41 3.01
C ARG A 35 -7.98 0.96 3.37
N ALA A 36 -8.87 0.06 2.96
CA ALA A 36 -8.72 -1.36 3.25
C ALA A 36 -7.49 -1.97 2.55
N ALA A 37 -7.19 -1.56 1.30
CA ALA A 37 -5.96 -1.96 0.62
C ALA A 37 -4.70 -1.46 1.34
N ARG A 38 -4.74 -0.26 1.92
CA ARG A 38 -3.65 0.28 2.76
C ARG A 38 -3.48 -0.52 4.07
N ASP A 39 -4.58 -0.91 4.70
CA ASP A 39 -4.53 -1.74 5.91
C ASP A 39 -3.86 -3.10 5.63
N ILE A 40 -4.14 -3.71 4.46
CA ILE A 40 -3.43 -4.89 3.97
C ILE A 40 -1.94 -4.60 3.77
N ALA A 41 -1.60 -3.47 3.13
CA ALA A 41 -0.21 -3.07 2.92
C ALA A 41 0.57 -2.94 4.23
N PHE A 42 -0.04 -2.35 5.26
CA PHE A 42 0.55 -2.26 6.59
C PHE A 42 0.74 -3.64 7.23
N ALA A 43 -0.26 -4.52 7.13
CA ALA A 43 -0.17 -5.86 7.68
C ALA A 43 0.95 -6.69 7.03
N GLU A 44 1.05 -6.67 5.69
CA GLU A 44 2.09 -7.40 4.96
C GLU A 44 3.48 -6.79 5.19
N THR A 45 3.60 -5.45 5.26
CA THR A 45 4.88 -4.80 5.59
C THR A 45 5.36 -5.17 6.99
N ALA A 46 4.46 -5.24 7.97
CA ALA A 46 4.81 -5.64 9.32
C ALA A 46 5.31 -7.10 9.38
N ASP A 47 4.67 -8.03 8.66
CA ASP A 47 5.11 -9.43 8.60
C ASP A 47 6.52 -9.55 7.97
N VAL A 48 6.76 -8.83 6.87
CA VAL A 48 8.08 -8.79 6.21
C VAL A 48 9.17 -8.25 7.14
N ILE A 49 8.91 -7.14 7.84
CA ILE A 49 9.88 -6.55 8.79
C ILE A 49 10.17 -7.51 9.95
N ALA A 50 9.14 -8.16 10.51
CA ALA A 50 9.30 -9.08 11.63
C ALA A 50 10.17 -10.29 11.23
N LEU A 51 9.92 -10.88 10.06
CA LEU A 51 10.72 -11.99 9.53
C LEU A 51 12.15 -11.55 9.20
N HIS A 52 12.32 -10.36 8.63
CA HIS A 52 13.65 -9.83 8.31
C HIS A 52 14.49 -9.61 9.57
N ARG A 53 13.90 -9.04 10.64
CA ARG A 53 14.59 -8.84 11.92
C ARG A 53 15.14 -10.15 12.49
N ILE A 54 14.36 -11.23 12.44
CA ILE A 54 14.81 -12.58 12.85
C ILE A 54 15.95 -13.07 11.96
N SER A 55 15.85 -12.89 10.64
CA SER A 55 16.93 -13.25 9.71
C SER A 55 18.23 -12.52 10.04
N VAL A 56 18.17 -11.20 10.24
CA VAL A 56 19.34 -10.37 10.57
C VAL A 56 20.00 -10.81 11.86
N LEU A 57 19.24 -11.08 12.92
CA LEU A 57 19.79 -11.56 14.18
C LEU A 57 20.50 -12.92 14.02
N ARG A 58 19.91 -13.84 13.26
CA ARG A 58 20.54 -15.13 12.95
C ARG A 58 21.84 -14.95 12.16
N ASP A 59 21.86 -14.06 11.18
CA ASP A 59 23.05 -13.75 10.38
C ASP A 59 24.15 -13.10 11.24
N MET A 60 23.79 -12.18 12.13
CA MET A 60 24.73 -11.56 13.07
C MET A 60 25.34 -12.58 14.04
N ILE A 61 24.52 -13.47 14.62
CA ILE A 61 25.01 -14.57 15.47
C ILE A 61 25.97 -15.47 14.69
N ALA A 62 25.62 -15.82 13.45
CA ALA A 62 26.48 -16.64 12.60
C ALA A 62 27.82 -15.94 12.28
N ALA A 63 27.79 -14.64 12.00
CA ALA A 63 29.00 -13.84 11.78
C ALA A 63 29.88 -13.79 13.03
N CYS A 64 29.32 -13.57 14.22
CA CYS A 64 30.08 -13.61 15.48
C CYS A 64 30.71 -14.99 15.71
N ARG A 65 29.98 -16.08 15.43
CA ARG A 65 30.52 -17.45 15.55
C ARG A 65 31.67 -17.71 14.59
N ALA A 66 31.55 -17.23 13.34
CA ALA A 66 32.61 -17.35 12.35
C ALA A 66 33.86 -16.57 12.76
N GLU A 67 33.68 -15.35 13.30
CA GLU A 67 34.78 -14.51 13.78
C GLU A 67 35.50 -15.14 14.99
N ILE A 68 34.76 -15.67 15.96
CA ILE A 68 35.34 -16.39 17.11
C ILE A 68 36.24 -17.55 16.65
N ALA A 69 35.85 -18.28 15.60
CA ALA A 69 36.57 -19.45 15.13
C ALA A 69 37.97 -19.13 14.54
N VAL A 70 38.20 -17.89 14.13
CA VAL A 70 39.48 -17.42 13.55
C VAL A 70 40.22 -16.44 14.46
N GLN A 71 39.66 -16.11 15.62
CA GLN A 71 40.22 -15.09 16.50
C GLN A 71 41.33 -15.65 17.40
N GLU A 72 42.46 -14.93 17.44
CA GLU A 72 43.63 -15.28 18.27
C GLU A 72 43.62 -14.56 19.63
N ASP A 73 42.95 -13.40 19.71
CA ASP A 73 42.79 -12.65 20.96
C ASP A 73 41.61 -13.18 21.79
N THR A 74 41.93 -13.83 22.92
CA THR A 74 40.94 -14.35 23.88
C THR A 74 39.97 -13.27 24.38
N LYS A 75 40.41 -12.02 24.54
CA LYS A 75 39.54 -10.94 25.00
C LYS A 75 38.47 -10.63 23.95
N VAL A 76 38.86 -10.54 22.68
CA VAL A 76 37.91 -10.29 21.58
C VAL A 76 36.96 -11.48 21.42
N ALA A 77 37.46 -12.72 21.57
CA ALA A 77 36.62 -13.91 21.54
C ALA A 77 35.56 -13.91 22.67
N LEU A 78 35.91 -13.45 23.88
CA LEU A 78 34.96 -13.31 24.98
C LEU A 78 33.94 -12.20 24.74
N GLU A 79 34.34 -11.07 24.16
CA GLU A 79 33.41 -9.98 23.78
C GLU A 79 32.40 -10.45 22.72
N LEU A 80 32.85 -11.20 21.72
CA LEU A 80 31.98 -11.80 20.70
C LEU A 80 31.03 -12.86 21.29
N ALA A 81 31.48 -13.66 22.26
CA ALA A 81 30.64 -14.62 22.96
C ALA A 81 29.52 -13.91 23.75
N ALA A 82 29.85 -12.84 24.48
CA ALA A 82 28.86 -12.03 25.18
C ALA A 82 27.87 -11.36 24.21
N ALA A 83 28.34 -10.92 23.03
CA ALA A 83 27.45 -10.39 21.99
C ALA A 83 26.49 -11.47 21.45
N ILE A 84 26.96 -12.70 21.25
CA ILE A 84 26.10 -13.83 20.86
C ILE A 84 25.02 -14.09 21.90
N ASP A 85 25.35 -14.04 23.19
CA ASP A 85 24.37 -14.25 24.26
C ASP A 85 23.25 -13.19 24.18
N GLY A 86 23.61 -11.91 24.09
CA GLY A 86 22.62 -10.83 23.96
C GLY A 86 21.78 -10.91 22.69
N LEU A 87 22.40 -11.21 21.54
CA LEU A 87 21.68 -11.41 20.27
C LEU A 87 20.75 -12.63 20.32
N SER A 88 21.13 -13.68 21.05
CA SER A 88 20.34 -14.90 21.19
C SER A 88 19.12 -14.68 22.10
N GLU A 89 19.27 -13.90 23.16
CA GLU A 89 18.15 -13.46 24.01
C GLU A 89 17.14 -12.64 23.21
N GLU A 90 17.62 -11.67 22.42
CA GLU A 90 16.77 -10.86 21.55
C GLU A 90 16.08 -11.71 20.47
N LEU A 91 16.81 -12.62 19.83
CA LEU A 91 16.26 -13.56 18.86
C LEU A 91 15.16 -14.42 19.47
N SER A 92 15.41 -15.00 20.64
CA SER A 92 14.41 -15.82 21.36
C SER A 92 13.16 -15.01 21.68
N SER A 93 13.32 -13.76 22.11
CA SER A 93 12.19 -12.88 22.41
C SER A 93 11.31 -12.65 21.16
N PHE A 94 11.92 -12.36 20.00
CA PHE A 94 11.14 -12.17 18.77
C PHE A 94 10.54 -13.45 18.21
N GLU A 95 11.24 -14.58 18.32
CA GLU A 95 10.69 -15.88 17.91
C GLU A 95 9.49 -16.30 18.77
N GLU A 96 9.50 -15.95 20.05
CA GLU A 96 8.38 -16.18 20.97
C GLU A 96 7.15 -15.32 20.64
N THR A 97 7.34 -14.03 20.29
CA THR A 97 6.22 -13.14 19.97
C THR A 97 5.71 -13.29 18.54
N LEU A 98 6.53 -13.78 17.61
CA LEU A 98 6.19 -13.87 16.19
C LEU A 98 4.85 -14.56 15.91
N PRO A 99 4.50 -15.74 16.47
CA PRO A 99 3.23 -16.39 16.17
C PRO A 99 2.02 -15.52 16.51
N LEU A 100 2.07 -14.79 17.62
CA LEU A 100 1.01 -13.89 18.05
C LEU A 100 0.92 -12.66 17.14
N GLU A 101 2.06 -12.06 16.79
CA GLU A 101 2.11 -10.93 15.85
C GLU A 101 1.50 -11.33 14.50
N ARG A 102 1.84 -12.52 13.98
CA ARG A 102 1.32 -13.01 12.70
C ARG A 102 -0.16 -13.33 12.73
N ALA A 103 -0.66 -13.91 13.82
CA ALA A 103 -2.09 -14.13 14.02
C ALA A 103 -2.86 -12.80 14.00
N PHE A 104 -2.37 -11.80 14.74
CA PHE A 104 -2.96 -10.46 14.76
C PHE A 104 -2.98 -9.80 13.37
N ARG A 105 -1.89 -9.94 12.58
CA ARG A 105 -1.87 -9.42 11.20
C ARG A 105 -2.81 -10.18 10.26
N ALA A 106 -2.99 -11.49 10.47
CA ALA A 106 -3.97 -12.27 9.72
C ALA A 106 -5.39 -11.75 9.98
N ASP A 107 -5.76 -11.51 11.24
CA ASP A 107 -7.07 -10.93 11.60
C ASP A 107 -7.28 -9.55 10.96
N GLN A 108 -6.25 -8.69 10.97
CA GLN A 108 -6.30 -7.38 10.32
C GLN A 108 -6.52 -7.48 8.81
N ARG A 109 -5.84 -8.43 8.16
CA ARG A 109 -6.00 -8.69 6.73
C ARG A 109 -7.39 -9.21 6.42
N ASP A 110 -7.92 -10.14 7.19
CA ASP A 110 -9.25 -10.71 6.98
C ASP A 110 -10.34 -9.63 7.12
N HIS A 111 -10.23 -8.76 8.13
CA HIS A 111 -11.13 -7.62 8.27
C HIS A 111 -11.04 -6.63 7.10
N ALA A 112 -9.83 -6.38 6.58
CA ALA A 112 -9.65 -5.54 5.40
C ALA A 112 -10.21 -6.18 4.13
N VAL A 113 -10.08 -7.50 3.96
CA VAL A 113 -10.67 -8.25 2.84
C VAL A 113 -12.19 -8.10 2.83
N VAL A 114 -12.86 -8.29 3.98
CA VAL A 114 -14.31 -8.10 4.10
C VAL A 114 -14.73 -6.68 3.67
N ARG A 115 -13.96 -5.66 4.04
CA ARG A 115 -14.22 -4.26 3.64
C ARG A 115 -14.01 -4.04 2.14
N ILE A 116 -12.98 -4.63 1.54
CA ILE A 116 -12.77 -4.58 0.08
C ILE A 116 -13.95 -5.25 -0.62
N GLU A 117 -14.36 -6.45 -0.20
CA GLU A 117 -15.45 -7.17 -0.83
C GLU A 117 -16.78 -6.40 -0.75
N ALA A 118 -17.08 -5.80 0.40
CA ALA A 118 -18.24 -4.94 0.58
C ALA A 118 -18.19 -3.70 -0.34
N ALA A 119 -17.04 -3.03 -0.44
CA ALA A 119 -16.84 -1.91 -1.34
C ALA A 119 -17.00 -2.32 -2.81
N GLN A 120 -16.37 -3.41 -3.23
CA GLN A 120 -16.48 -3.95 -4.58
C GLN A 120 -17.91 -4.37 -4.92
N SER A 121 -18.65 -4.92 -3.96
CA SER A 121 -20.08 -5.24 -4.13
C SER A 121 -20.88 -3.99 -4.46
N ARG A 122 -20.69 -2.89 -3.70
CA ARG A 122 -21.36 -1.60 -3.96
C ARG A 122 -20.99 -1.03 -5.34
N LEU A 123 -19.71 -1.10 -5.73
CA LEU A 123 -19.25 -0.65 -7.05
C LEU A 123 -19.88 -1.47 -8.19
N ARG A 124 -20.00 -2.80 -8.04
CA ARG A 124 -20.68 -3.65 -9.02
C ARG A 124 -22.15 -3.28 -9.15
N SER A 125 -22.86 -3.14 -8.04
CA SER A 125 -24.27 -2.72 -8.04
C SER A 125 -24.48 -1.36 -8.71
N PHE A 126 -23.54 -0.43 -8.54
CA PHE A 126 -23.57 0.87 -9.22
C PHE A 126 -23.47 0.73 -10.75
N ILE A 127 -22.56 -0.12 -11.25
CA ILE A 127 -22.39 -0.36 -12.68
C ILE A 127 -23.63 -1.03 -13.29
N GLU A 128 -24.20 -2.02 -12.59
CA GLU A 128 -25.30 -2.85 -13.07
C GLU A 128 -26.66 -2.13 -13.07
N THR A 129 -26.84 -1.10 -12.22
CA THR A 129 -28.14 -0.42 -12.09
C THR A 129 -28.25 0.74 -13.08
N GLU A 130 -28.86 0.49 -14.23
CA GLU A 130 -29.23 1.55 -15.20
C GLU A 130 -30.16 2.60 -14.56
N GLY A 131 -29.91 3.89 -14.82
CA GLY A 131 -30.77 4.99 -14.34
C GLY A 131 -30.49 5.50 -12.91
N MET A 132 -29.50 4.96 -12.20
CA MET A 132 -28.98 5.55 -10.95
C MET A 132 -28.69 7.07 -11.09
N GLY A 133 -29.19 7.87 -10.14
CA GLY A 133 -29.25 9.33 -10.18
C GLY A 133 -27.93 10.07 -9.90
N ALA A 134 -27.96 11.39 -10.10
CA ALA A 134 -26.81 12.30 -9.90
C ALA A 134 -26.44 12.53 -8.42
N ASP A 135 -27.14 11.88 -7.48
CA ASP A 135 -26.89 11.88 -6.05
C ASP A 135 -25.85 10.84 -5.60
N LEU A 136 -25.41 9.97 -6.52
CA LEU A 136 -24.53 8.85 -6.23
C LEU A 136 -23.04 9.11 -6.52
N PHE A 137 -22.73 10.14 -7.30
CA PHE A 137 -21.38 10.54 -7.69
C PHE A 137 -21.32 12.06 -7.92
N ASP A 138 -20.11 12.63 -7.89
CA ASP A 138 -19.91 14.06 -8.13
C ASP A 138 -20.58 14.52 -9.45
N PRO A 139 -21.49 15.52 -9.42
CA PRO A 139 -22.11 16.09 -10.61
C PRO A 139 -21.11 16.64 -11.65
N ALA A 140 -19.85 16.87 -11.27
CA ALA A 140 -18.77 17.23 -12.18
C ALA A 140 -18.33 16.05 -13.09
N LEU A 141 -18.65 14.81 -12.72
CA LEU A 141 -18.40 13.61 -13.50
C LEU A 141 -19.62 13.25 -14.34
N THR A 142 -19.38 12.77 -15.56
CA THR A 142 -20.41 12.07 -16.32
C THR A 142 -20.59 10.66 -15.76
N ARG A 143 -21.76 10.05 -16.00
CA ARG A 143 -22.00 8.65 -15.62
C ARG A 143 -20.99 7.69 -16.23
N ASP A 144 -20.62 7.89 -17.50
CA ASP A 144 -19.64 7.04 -18.18
C ASP A 144 -18.27 7.12 -17.49
N GLU A 145 -17.85 8.32 -17.08
CA GLU A 145 -16.63 8.50 -16.29
C GLU A 145 -16.73 7.75 -14.95
N ALA A 146 -17.83 7.94 -14.21
CA ALA A 146 -18.09 7.26 -12.94
C ALA A 146 -18.02 5.72 -13.07
N VAL A 147 -18.59 5.16 -14.14
CA VAL A 147 -18.54 3.72 -14.46
C VAL A 147 -17.12 3.26 -14.77
N GLU A 148 -16.36 4.02 -15.56
CA GLU A 148 -14.96 3.71 -15.82
C GLU A 148 -14.12 3.74 -14.53
N LEU A 149 -14.41 4.66 -13.60
CA LEU A 149 -13.77 4.67 -12.28
C LEU A 149 -14.08 3.39 -11.49
N ALA A 150 -15.36 3.02 -11.43
CA ALA A 150 -15.80 1.82 -10.73
C ALA A 150 -15.15 0.55 -11.32
N ARG A 151 -15.07 0.44 -12.66
CA ARG A 151 -14.40 -0.67 -13.35
C ARG A 151 -12.91 -0.74 -13.04
N ALA A 152 -12.22 0.40 -13.03
CA ALA A 152 -10.81 0.46 -12.66
C ALA A 152 -10.57 0.01 -11.21
N ALA A 153 -11.44 0.41 -10.27
CA ALA A 153 -11.37 -0.02 -8.88
C ALA A 153 -11.68 -1.53 -8.70
N LEU A 154 -12.49 -2.11 -9.59
CA LEU A 154 -12.83 -3.54 -9.62
C LEU A 154 -11.78 -4.41 -10.34
N ALA A 155 -10.78 -3.81 -11.00
CA ALA A 155 -9.85 -4.54 -11.86
C ALA A 155 -8.94 -5.53 -11.10
N ARG A 156 -8.83 -5.41 -9.76
CA ARG A 156 -8.02 -6.32 -8.93
C ARG A 156 -8.88 -6.99 -7.87
N SER A 157 -8.69 -8.30 -7.71
CA SER A 157 -9.26 -9.08 -6.62
C SER A 157 -8.53 -8.78 -5.29
N PRO A 158 -9.16 -9.07 -4.13
CA PRO A 158 -8.49 -8.97 -2.84
C PRO A 158 -7.17 -9.76 -2.77
N ALA A 159 -7.14 -10.96 -3.34
CA ALA A 159 -5.94 -11.79 -3.40
C ALA A 159 -4.80 -11.13 -4.19
N GLN A 160 -5.11 -10.45 -5.30
CA GLN A 160 -4.12 -9.69 -6.07
C GLN A 160 -3.59 -8.47 -5.30
N ILE A 161 -4.45 -7.81 -4.50
CA ILE A 161 -4.05 -6.69 -3.64
C ILE A 161 -3.08 -7.17 -2.56
N ILE A 162 -3.36 -8.31 -1.92
CA ILE A 162 -2.47 -8.92 -0.91
C ILE A 162 -1.13 -9.31 -1.52
N ALA A 163 -1.14 -9.99 -2.67
CA ALA A 163 0.09 -10.42 -3.34
C ALA A 163 0.96 -9.22 -3.74
N ALA A 164 0.36 -8.17 -4.29
CA ALA A 164 1.07 -6.93 -4.61
C ALA A 164 1.64 -6.27 -3.35
N ALA A 165 0.84 -6.14 -2.28
CA ALA A 165 1.29 -5.59 -1.01
C ALA A 165 2.53 -6.29 -0.44
N ARG A 166 2.54 -7.62 -0.49
CA ARG A 166 3.70 -8.41 -0.05
C ARG A 166 4.94 -8.17 -0.91
N LEU A 167 4.79 -8.25 -2.23
CA LEU A 167 5.92 -8.02 -3.15
C LEU A 167 6.53 -6.63 -2.98
N GLU A 168 5.70 -5.62 -2.75
CA GLU A 168 6.21 -4.28 -2.49
C GLU A 168 6.89 -4.15 -1.13
N ALA A 169 6.38 -4.81 -0.10
CA ALA A 169 7.02 -4.85 1.22
C ALA A 169 8.40 -5.50 1.13
N GLU A 170 8.51 -6.65 0.44
CA GLU A 170 9.77 -7.35 0.18
C GLU A 170 10.76 -6.48 -0.62
N ALA A 171 10.28 -5.78 -1.65
CA ALA A 171 11.10 -4.87 -2.45
C ALA A 171 11.64 -3.71 -1.60
N ARG A 172 10.78 -3.08 -0.78
CA ARG A 172 11.20 -2.01 0.14
C ARG A 172 12.21 -2.50 1.17
N GLN A 173 12.02 -3.70 1.72
CA GLN A 173 12.92 -4.28 2.71
C GLN A 173 14.32 -4.56 2.14
N THR A 174 14.39 -4.93 0.86
CA THR A 174 15.65 -5.28 0.18
C THR A 174 16.28 -4.10 -0.58
N GLY A 175 15.65 -2.93 -0.59
CA GLY A 175 16.07 -1.79 -1.41
C GLY A 175 15.91 -2.03 -2.92
N ALA A 176 15.16 -3.05 -3.32
CA ALA A 176 14.88 -3.36 -4.72
C ALA A 176 13.84 -2.39 -5.31
N PRO A 177 13.81 -2.22 -6.65
CA PRO A 177 12.76 -1.48 -7.32
C PRO A 177 11.37 -2.07 -7.00
N ILE A 178 10.39 -1.21 -6.71
CA ILE A 178 9.02 -1.64 -6.43
C ILE A 178 8.38 -2.17 -7.73
N PRO A 179 7.88 -3.41 -7.76
CA PRO A 179 7.35 -4.03 -8.97
C PRO A 179 6.06 -3.33 -9.41
N THR A 180 6.04 -2.88 -10.68
CA THR A 180 4.86 -2.23 -11.26
C THR A 180 3.77 -3.26 -11.50
N PRO A 181 2.52 -3.05 -11.06
CA PRO A 181 1.45 -4.00 -11.31
C PRO A 181 1.14 -4.11 -12.82
N GLU A 182 0.99 -5.33 -13.33
CA GLU A 182 0.61 -5.57 -14.72
C GLU A 182 -0.77 -4.96 -15.02
N GLY A 183 -0.90 -4.26 -16.16
CA GLY A 183 -2.16 -3.69 -16.62
C GLY A 183 -2.61 -2.41 -15.90
N SER A 184 -1.86 -1.89 -14.92
CA SER A 184 -2.18 -0.63 -14.26
C SER A 184 -0.92 0.05 -13.71
N PRO A 185 -0.64 1.33 -14.00
CA PRO A 185 0.51 2.02 -13.42
C PRO A 185 0.34 2.37 -11.93
N PHE A 186 -0.71 1.86 -11.26
CA PHE A 186 -1.09 2.30 -9.91
C PHE A 186 -0.83 1.23 -8.84
N HIS A 187 -0.09 1.61 -7.81
CA HIS A 187 0.13 0.81 -6.61
C HIS A 187 -1.02 1.05 -5.62
N PHE A 188 -1.85 0.03 -5.35
CA PHE A 188 -3.01 0.15 -4.44
C PHE A 188 -2.63 0.43 -2.98
N THR A 189 -1.38 0.13 -2.64
CA THR A 189 -0.74 0.15 -1.32
C THR A 189 -0.16 1.50 -0.95
N GLN A 190 -0.02 2.42 -1.91
CA GLN A 190 0.48 3.76 -1.63
C GLN A 190 -0.63 4.63 -1.03
N PRO A 191 -0.31 5.58 -0.12
CA PRO A 191 -1.28 6.48 0.50
C PRO A 191 -2.17 7.25 -0.50
N GLU A 192 -1.72 7.30 -1.74
CA GLU A 192 -2.28 7.97 -2.91
C GLU A 192 -3.40 7.19 -3.64
N GLY A 193 -3.81 6.02 -3.14
CA GLY A 193 -4.89 5.22 -3.71
C GLY A 193 -6.14 6.02 -4.09
N TRP A 194 -6.77 5.62 -5.21
CA TRP A 194 -7.97 6.17 -5.90
C TRP A 194 -8.05 7.69 -6.14
N MET A 195 -7.63 8.52 -5.21
CA MET A 195 -7.68 9.97 -5.28
C MET A 195 -6.52 10.57 -6.06
N ALA A 196 -5.32 9.98 -6.03
CA ALA A 196 -4.29 10.37 -7.00
C ALA A 196 -4.66 9.92 -8.42
N TRP A 197 -5.38 8.80 -8.54
CA TRP A 197 -5.92 8.35 -9.83
C TRP A 197 -7.04 9.29 -10.32
N LEU A 198 -8.00 9.66 -9.47
CA LEU A 198 -9.05 10.63 -9.76
C LEU A 198 -8.43 11.99 -10.10
N ALA A 199 -7.47 12.47 -9.31
CA ALA A 199 -6.76 13.72 -9.57
C ALA A 199 -6.01 13.68 -10.90
N ALA A 200 -5.34 12.57 -11.24
CA ALA A 200 -4.67 12.41 -12.53
C ALA A 200 -5.65 12.46 -13.71
N ARG A 201 -6.83 11.83 -13.58
CA ARG A 201 -7.89 11.85 -14.60
C ARG A 201 -8.55 13.23 -14.72
N LEU A 202 -8.85 13.89 -13.61
CA LEU A 202 -9.38 15.26 -13.60
C LEU A 202 -8.38 16.25 -14.19
N ALA A 203 -7.08 16.09 -13.90
CA ALA A 203 -6.00 16.90 -14.48
C ALA A 203 -5.84 16.64 -15.98
N GLU A 204 -5.90 15.38 -16.43
CA GLU A 204 -5.88 15.02 -17.85
C GLU A 204 -7.04 15.69 -18.61
N ARG A 205 -8.23 15.73 -18.00
CA ARG A 205 -9.41 16.42 -18.55
C ARG A 205 -9.23 17.93 -18.61
N ALA A 206 -8.75 18.55 -17.53
CA ALA A 206 -8.46 19.99 -17.52
C ALA A 206 -7.40 20.37 -18.58
N GLY A 207 -6.37 19.55 -18.74
CA GLY A 207 -5.34 19.71 -19.77
C GLY A 207 -5.88 19.60 -21.20
N ARG A 208 -6.77 18.63 -21.47
CA ARG A 208 -7.48 18.51 -22.75
C ARG A 208 -8.44 19.68 -23.02
N GLY A 209 -9.05 20.24 -21.98
CA GLY A 209 -9.88 21.45 -22.07
C GLY A 209 -9.08 22.72 -22.39
N MET A 210 -7.85 22.85 -21.89
CA MET A 210 -6.98 24.00 -22.16
C MET A 210 -6.26 23.94 -23.51
N SER A 211 -6.16 22.76 -24.12
CA SER A 211 -5.62 22.60 -25.48
C SER A 211 -6.69 22.78 -26.58
N GLY A 212 -7.95 23.01 -26.17
CA GLY A 212 -9.10 23.27 -27.04
C GLY A 212 -9.66 24.67 -26.90
N GLY A 213 -8.92 25.71 -27.27
CA GLY A 213 -9.52 26.99 -27.69
C GLY A 213 -8.56 28.18 -27.81
N PRO A 214 -8.80 29.16 -28.71
CA PRO A 214 -9.67 29.19 -29.88
C PRO A 214 -8.86 29.17 -31.20
N SER A 215 -9.30 28.41 -32.21
CA SER A 215 -8.91 28.70 -33.59
C SER A 215 -9.68 29.94 -34.02
N GLN A 216 -9.02 31.10 -34.00
CA GLN A 216 -9.50 32.28 -34.72
C GLN A 216 -9.39 32.01 -36.23
N ALA A 217 -10.55 31.89 -36.89
CA ALA A 217 -10.78 32.30 -38.27
C ALA A 217 -12.30 32.44 -38.48
#